data_AF-A0A934LAT4-F1
#
_entry.id   AF-A0A934LAT4-F1
#
_cell.length_a   1.000
_cell.length_b   1.000
_cell.length_c   1.000
_cell.angle_alpha   90.00
_cell.angle_beta   90.00
_cell.angle_gamma   90.00
#
_symmetry.space_group_name_H-M   'P 1'
#
loop_
_entity.id
_entity.type
_entity.pdbx_description
1 polymer ?
#
loop_
_entity_poly.entity_id
_entity_poly.type
_entity_poly.pdbx_seq_one_letter_code
_entity_poly.pdbx_strand_id
1 'polypeptide(L)'
;MNSHFGKYELKSLLGKGTSGSVYRAVDTFSNDEVALKVIDPAVFQDPELGTVLRKQFLKEASLAGKLHHPHIASILDAVVTEDAGYIVMEYVPGENLSRHAGAANLLSMEDAIQVAFKCCGALDYAFRQGIIHRDIKPENIMLSEDTDVKITDFGAAFLQHRDATQPVNIGSPAYMSPEQISGETLTHNTDMYCLGVVLYELLTGKRPFVADNISKLIRKILYEDPLPPSRLTPSLPGELDRIVLMTLAKAPQDRYSSWADLALALAEIGRLSAHQQSIPDSEKYAALKRVGMLSTLSDAEIWELVQAGRWVRVHARNVIVRENDPGESMFFLAKGDVKVTQAGRLLNVIGAGEFFGEMGYISGGDLPRQATVESMTDVVLAEFEAAALDETSKSCHSSFMRALVRNLADRLALADVRISAQVS
;
A
#
# COMPACT_ATOMS: atom_id res chain seq x y z
N MET A 1 -18.10 -9.28 -30.20
CA MET A 1 -19.28 -10.15 -30.05
C MET A 1 -19.78 -9.94 -28.64
N ASN A 2 -21.03 -9.50 -28.47
CA ASN A 2 -21.62 -9.35 -27.13
C ASN A 2 -21.96 -10.74 -26.57
N SER A 3 -20.94 -11.37 -26.01
CA SER A 3 -21.07 -12.65 -25.32
C SER A 3 -21.84 -12.43 -24.01
N HIS A 4 -22.89 -13.21 -23.78
CA HIS A 4 -23.71 -13.15 -22.57
C HIS A 4 -23.64 -14.48 -21.83
N PHE A 5 -23.69 -14.42 -20.51
CA PHE A 5 -23.93 -15.58 -19.64
C PHE A 5 -25.14 -15.28 -18.77
N GLY A 6 -26.26 -15.98 -19.01
CA GLY A 6 -27.54 -15.62 -18.38
C GLY A 6 -27.90 -14.16 -18.65
N LYS A 7 -28.14 -13.39 -17.57
CA LYS A 7 -28.46 -11.94 -17.63
C LYS A 7 -27.21 -11.03 -17.63
N TYR A 8 -26.00 -11.59 -17.65
CA TYR A 8 -24.77 -10.82 -17.53
C TYR A 8 -24.12 -10.58 -18.90
N GLU A 9 -23.94 -9.31 -19.25
CA GLU A 9 -23.25 -8.91 -20.48
C GLU A 9 -21.74 -8.78 -20.21
N LEU A 10 -20.91 -9.57 -20.91
CA LEU A 10 -19.46 -9.52 -20.74
C LEU A 10 -18.87 -8.22 -21.31
N LYS A 11 -17.99 -7.56 -20.56
CA LYS A 11 -17.29 -6.34 -20.96
C LYS A 11 -15.81 -6.60 -21.27
N SER A 12 -15.05 -7.07 -20.28
CA SER A 12 -13.61 -7.32 -20.42
C SER A 12 -13.15 -8.51 -19.60
N LEU A 13 -12.06 -9.16 -20.02
CA LEU A 13 -11.41 -10.22 -19.24
C LEU A 13 -10.58 -9.58 -18.13
N LEU A 14 -10.82 -9.97 -16.88
CA LEU A 14 -10.03 -9.54 -15.71
C LEU A 14 -8.86 -10.49 -15.43
N GLY A 15 -9.07 -11.79 -15.62
CA GLY A 15 -8.03 -12.79 -15.40
C GLY A 15 -8.43 -14.19 -15.83
N LYS A 16 -7.43 -15.08 -15.99
CA LYS A 16 -7.64 -16.52 -16.20
C LYS A 16 -7.01 -17.29 -15.05
N GLY A 17 -7.83 -18.06 -14.35
CA GLY A 17 -7.40 -18.95 -13.28
C GLY A 17 -7.38 -20.42 -13.75
N THR A 18 -7.06 -21.32 -12.81
CA THR A 18 -7.02 -22.76 -13.07
C THR A 18 -8.39 -23.37 -13.33
N SER A 19 -9.46 -22.82 -12.73
CA SER A 19 -10.83 -23.34 -12.82
C SER A 19 -11.71 -22.59 -13.81
N GLY A 20 -11.23 -21.50 -14.43
CA GLY A 20 -12.06 -20.68 -15.32
C GLY A 20 -11.49 -19.30 -15.61
N SER A 21 -12.28 -18.50 -16.32
CA SER A 21 -11.97 -17.11 -16.65
C SER A 21 -12.87 -16.15 -15.88
N VAL A 22 -12.30 -15.06 -15.37
CA VAL A 22 -13.02 -14.00 -14.65
C VAL A 22 -13.16 -12.79 -15.57
N TYR A 23 -14.38 -12.32 -15.75
CA TYR A 23 -14.72 -11.19 -16.59
C TYR A 23 -15.35 -10.07 -15.78
N ARG A 24 -15.10 -8.82 -16.16
CA ARG A 24 -15.97 -7.71 -15.81
C ARG A 24 -17.22 -7.84 -16.67
N ALA A 25 -18.38 -7.82 -16.04
CA ALA A 25 -19.66 -7.92 -16.69
C ALA A 25 -20.63 -6.90 -16.09
N VAL A 26 -21.75 -6.68 -16.79
CA VAL A 26 -22.85 -5.84 -16.28
C VAL A 26 -24.07 -6.73 -16.11
N ASP A 27 -24.71 -6.66 -14.94
CA ASP A 27 -26.04 -7.24 -14.74
C ASP A 27 -27.06 -6.42 -15.55
N THR A 28 -27.64 -6.99 -16.60
CA THR A 28 -28.56 -6.26 -17.48
C THR A 28 -29.89 -5.87 -16.80
N PHE A 29 -30.19 -6.42 -15.61
CA PHE A 29 -31.38 -6.07 -14.84
C PHE A 29 -31.12 -4.91 -13.87
N SER A 30 -30.08 -4.98 -13.04
CA SER A 30 -29.77 -3.92 -12.08
C SER A 30 -28.88 -2.80 -12.65
N ASN A 31 -28.22 -3.07 -13.77
CA ASN A 31 -27.22 -2.21 -14.41
C ASN A 31 -25.96 -1.99 -13.56
N ASP A 32 -25.68 -2.90 -12.61
CA ASP A 32 -24.47 -2.88 -11.79
C ASP A 32 -23.32 -3.65 -12.45
N GLU A 33 -22.09 -3.25 -12.13
CA GLU A 33 -20.89 -3.97 -12.54
C GLU A 33 -20.61 -5.16 -11.59
N VAL A 34 -20.26 -6.30 -12.19
CA VAL A 34 -19.97 -7.54 -11.46
C VAL A 34 -18.71 -8.21 -12.01
N ALA A 35 -18.03 -8.97 -11.16
CA ALA A 35 -17.00 -9.90 -11.57
C ALA A 35 -17.63 -11.29 -11.79
N LEU A 36 -17.64 -11.76 -13.04
CA LEU A 36 -18.24 -13.01 -13.45
C LEU A 36 -17.14 -14.06 -13.71
N LYS A 37 -17.05 -15.06 -12.82
CA LYS A 37 -16.15 -16.21 -12.98
C LYS A 37 -16.87 -17.34 -13.70
N VAL A 38 -16.43 -17.66 -14.91
CA VAL A 38 -17.03 -18.66 -15.80
C VAL A 38 -16.12 -19.88 -15.86
N ILE A 39 -16.69 -21.07 -15.64
CA ILE A 39 -15.95 -22.35 -15.77
C ILE A 39 -15.59 -22.57 -17.24
N ASP A 40 -14.36 -23.01 -17.49
CA ASP A 40 -13.94 -23.38 -18.85
C ASP A 40 -14.75 -24.61 -19.33
N PRO A 41 -15.39 -24.57 -20.52
CA PRO A 41 -16.11 -25.71 -21.09
C PRO A 41 -15.30 -27.01 -21.16
N ALA A 42 -13.97 -26.93 -21.31
CA ALA A 42 -13.09 -28.11 -21.31
C ALA A 42 -13.15 -28.91 -20.00
N VAL A 43 -13.47 -28.25 -18.88
CA VAL A 43 -13.66 -28.89 -17.57
C VAL A 43 -14.81 -29.90 -17.61
N PHE A 44 -15.84 -29.69 -18.43
CA PHE A 44 -16.98 -30.60 -18.54
C PHE A 44 -16.72 -31.79 -19.47
N GLN A 45 -15.62 -31.79 -20.22
CA GLN A 45 -15.29 -32.86 -21.17
C GLN A 45 -14.35 -33.93 -20.58
N ASP A 46 -13.61 -33.61 -19.52
CA ASP A 46 -12.75 -34.55 -18.80
C ASP A 46 -13.44 -35.07 -17.52
N PRO A 47 -13.82 -36.36 -17.44
CA PRO A 47 -14.52 -36.90 -16.29
C PRO A 47 -13.74 -36.81 -14.97
N GLU A 48 -12.41 -36.92 -15.00
CA GLU A 48 -11.59 -36.91 -13.77
C GLU A 48 -11.22 -35.49 -13.35
N LEU A 49 -10.71 -34.68 -14.27
CA LEU A 49 -10.36 -33.27 -13.99
C LEU A 49 -11.62 -32.45 -13.70
N GLY A 50 -12.68 -32.70 -14.46
CA GLY A 50 -13.99 -32.07 -14.34
C GLY A 50 -14.63 -32.29 -13.00
N THR A 51 -14.53 -33.49 -12.43
CA THR A 51 -15.12 -33.80 -11.13
C THR A 51 -14.50 -32.96 -10.00
N VAL A 52 -13.18 -32.73 -10.02
CA VAL A 52 -12.49 -31.96 -8.98
C VAL A 52 -12.80 -30.47 -9.10
N LEU A 53 -12.65 -29.91 -10.30
CA LEU A 53 -12.88 -28.48 -10.55
C LEU A 53 -14.37 -28.11 -10.37
N ARG A 54 -15.30 -28.98 -10.79
CA ARG A 54 -16.74 -28.77 -10.55
C ARG A 54 -17.10 -28.81 -9.06
N LYS A 55 -16.48 -29.70 -8.28
CA LYS A 55 -16.66 -29.73 -6.81
C LYS A 55 -16.15 -28.45 -6.15
N GLN A 56 -15.04 -27.89 -6.62
CA GLN A 56 -14.53 -26.60 -6.14
C GLN A 56 -15.53 -25.49 -6.43
N PHE A 57 -16.00 -25.43 -7.67
CA PHE A 57 -16.96 -24.42 -8.10
C PHE A 57 -18.29 -24.50 -7.34
N LEU A 58 -18.82 -25.70 -7.12
CA LEU A 58 -20.03 -25.90 -6.31
C LEU A 58 -19.82 -25.47 -4.86
N LYS A 59 -18.62 -25.64 -4.30
CA LYS A 59 -18.31 -25.18 -2.94
C LYS A 59 -18.20 -23.66 -2.88
N GLU A 60 -17.52 -23.03 -3.84
CA GLU A 60 -17.44 -21.57 -3.95
C GLU A 60 -18.85 -20.98 -4.14
N ALA A 61 -19.65 -21.53 -5.04
CA ALA A 61 -21.07 -21.20 -5.21
C ALA A 61 -21.87 -21.36 -3.90
N SER A 62 -21.56 -22.37 -3.08
CA SER A 62 -22.25 -22.57 -1.79
C SER A 62 -21.95 -21.47 -0.76
N LEU A 63 -20.96 -20.60 -0.99
CA LEU A 63 -20.66 -19.44 -0.16
C LEU A 63 -21.50 -18.20 -0.54
N ALA A 64 -22.27 -18.27 -1.63
CA ALA A 64 -23.18 -17.20 -2.04
C ALA A 64 -24.11 -16.79 -0.88
N GLY A 65 -24.12 -15.50 -0.56
CA GLY A 65 -24.90 -14.93 0.55
C GLY A 65 -24.51 -15.38 1.96
N LYS A 66 -23.37 -16.07 2.16
CA LYS A 66 -22.91 -16.50 3.50
C LYS A 66 -21.88 -15.59 4.15
N LEU A 67 -21.05 -14.93 3.33
CA LEU A 67 -19.99 -14.04 3.80
C LEU A 67 -20.39 -12.59 3.53
N HIS A 68 -20.50 -11.80 4.60
CA HIS A 68 -20.78 -10.37 4.55
C HIS A 68 -19.78 -9.64 5.43
N HIS A 69 -18.75 -9.08 4.81
CA HIS A 69 -17.70 -8.34 5.51
C HIS A 69 -17.13 -7.26 4.58
N PRO A 70 -16.82 -6.04 5.07
CA PRO A 70 -16.32 -4.95 4.22
C PRO A 70 -15.07 -5.34 3.41
N HIS A 71 -14.18 -6.14 4.01
CA HIS A 71 -12.92 -6.59 3.39
C HIS A 71 -12.98 -7.99 2.75
N ILE A 72 -14.18 -8.50 2.45
CA ILE A 72 -14.37 -9.73 1.65
C ILE A 72 -15.24 -9.38 0.46
N ALA A 73 -14.81 -9.74 -0.74
CA ALA A 73 -15.65 -9.58 -1.93
C ALA A 73 -16.86 -10.53 -1.85
N SER A 74 -18.06 -9.96 -1.98
CA SER A 74 -19.28 -10.73 -1.83
C SER A 74 -19.53 -11.65 -3.03
N ILE A 75 -19.97 -12.88 -2.77
CA ILE A 75 -20.54 -13.75 -3.82
C ILE A 75 -22.05 -13.47 -3.86
N LEU A 76 -22.50 -12.92 -4.99
CA LEU A 76 -23.85 -12.39 -5.18
C LEU A 76 -24.82 -13.48 -5.67
N ASP A 77 -24.37 -14.30 -6.60
CA ASP A 77 -25.18 -15.33 -7.26
C ASP A 77 -24.25 -16.41 -7.84
N ALA A 78 -24.78 -17.61 -8.08
CA ALA A 78 -24.05 -18.69 -8.72
C ALA A 78 -25.00 -19.64 -9.43
N VAL A 79 -24.66 -19.99 -10.66
CA VAL A 79 -25.40 -20.95 -11.48
C VAL A 79 -24.46 -22.06 -11.92
N VAL A 80 -24.84 -23.30 -11.63
CA VAL A 80 -24.08 -24.49 -12.04
C VAL A 80 -25.05 -25.49 -12.67
N THR A 81 -24.77 -25.86 -13.91
CA THR A 81 -25.52 -26.85 -14.68
C THR A 81 -24.65 -28.08 -14.96
N GLU A 82 -25.06 -28.96 -15.86
CA GLU A 82 -24.27 -30.13 -16.25
C GLU A 82 -23.11 -29.78 -17.20
N ASP A 83 -23.27 -28.73 -17.99
CA ASP A 83 -22.40 -28.36 -19.12
C ASP A 83 -21.84 -26.92 -19.03
N ALA A 84 -22.35 -26.10 -18.11
CA ALA A 84 -21.86 -24.74 -17.87
C ALA A 84 -21.98 -24.31 -16.40
N GLY A 85 -21.18 -23.33 -15.99
CA GLY A 85 -21.32 -22.70 -14.68
C GLY A 85 -20.68 -21.32 -14.61
N TYR A 86 -21.29 -20.42 -13.84
CA TYR A 86 -20.74 -19.11 -13.52
C TYR A 86 -21.04 -18.71 -12.07
N ILE A 87 -20.11 -17.97 -11.46
CA ILE A 87 -20.25 -17.34 -10.14
C ILE A 87 -20.16 -15.84 -10.35
N VAL A 88 -21.11 -15.13 -9.76
CA VAL A 88 -21.26 -13.69 -9.80
C VAL A 88 -20.76 -13.13 -8.50
N MET A 89 -19.78 -12.25 -8.59
CA MET A 89 -19.11 -11.65 -7.45
C MET A 89 -19.20 -10.14 -7.55
N GLU A 90 -19.09 -9.48 -6.40
CA GLU A 90 -18.82 -8.06 -6.30
C GLU A 90 -17.61 -7.70 -7.17
N TYR A 91 -17.80 -6.72 -8.07
CA TYR A 91 -16.66 -6.14 -8.79
C TYR A 91 -15.92 -5.18 -7.86
N VAL A 92 -14.66 -5.48 -7.57
CA VAL A 92 -13.81 -4.61 -6.77
C VAL A 92 -12.96 -3.75 -7.71
N PRO A 93 -13.17 -2.42 -7.76
CA PRO A 93 -12.34 -1.53 -8.55
C PRO A 93 -10.95 -1.38 -7.91
N GLY A 94 -9.91 -1.32 -8.75
CA GLY A 94 -8.51 -1.20 -8.31
C GLY A 94 -7.62 -2.28 -8.91
N GLU A 95 -6.42 -2.39 -8.36
CA GLU A 95 -5.45 -3.42 -8.73
C GLU A 95 -5.26 -4.42 -7.59
N ASN A 96 -4.75 -5.61 -7.89
CA ASN A 96 -4.38 -6.54 -6.83
C ASN A 96 -2.97 -6.25 -6.30
N LEU A 97 -2.67 -6.76 -5.11
CA LEU A 97 -1.40 -6.49 -4.43
C LEU A 97 -0.16 -7.02 -5.17
N SER A 98 -0.29 -7.86 -6.22
CA SER A 98 0.88 -8.31 -6.99
C SER A 98 1.61 -7.14 -7.67
N ARG A 99 0.91 -6.03 -7.95
CA ARG A 99 1.51 -4.77 -8.44
C ARG A 99 2.47 -4.13 -7.44
N HIS A 100 2.28 -4.41 -6.16
CA HIS A 100 3.07 -3.88 -5.05
C HIS A 100 4.06 -4.89 -4.46
N ALA A 101 4.18 -6.07 -5.08
CA ALA A 101 5.10 -7.13 -4.65
C ALA A 101 6.52 -6.98 -5.25
N GLY A 102 6.81 -5.87 -5.95
CA GLY A 102 8.10 -5.62 -6.58
C GLY A 102 8.80 -4.39 -5.99
N ALA A 103 10.13 -4.44 -5.87
CA ALA A 103 10.95 -3.39 -5.25
C ALA A 103 10.76 -1.98 -5.86
N ALA A 104 10.29 -1.88 -7.10
CA ALA A 104 10.04 -0.60 -7.77
C ALA A 104 8.70 0.06 -7.39
N ASN A 105 7.78 -0.66 -6.75
CA ASN A 105 6.41 -0.20 -6.49
C ASN A 105 5.87 -0.66 -5.12
N LEU A 106 6.74 -0.74 -4.12
CA LEU A 106 6.35 -1.17 -2.78
C LEU A 106 5.38 -0.19 -2.14
N LEU A 107 4.49 -0.73 -1.32
CA LEU A 107 3.71 0.07 -0.38
C LEU A 107 4.64 0.67 0.70
N SER A 108 4.19 1.76 1.32
CA SER A 108 4.79 2.18 2.58
C SER A 108 4.64 1.07 3.62
N MET A 109 5.51 1.08 4.64
CA MET A 109 5.41 0.12 5.74
C MET A 109 4.05 0.23 6.44
N GLU A 110 3.58 1.47 6.64
CA GLU A 110 2.31 1.80 7.26
C GLU A 110 1.13 1.21 6.47
N ASP A 111 1.13 1.40 5.15
CA ASP A 111 0.08 0.85 4.28
C ASP A 111 0.11 -0.67 4.25
N ALA A 112 1.30 -1.29 4.17
CA ALA A 112 1.44 -2.75 4.20
C ALA A 112 0.93 -3.35 5.53
N ILE A 113 1.20 -2.68 6.65
CA ILE A 113 0.66 -3.06 7.97
C ILE A 113 -0.86 -2.89 8.00
N GLN A 114 -1.39 -1.78 7.48
CA GLN A 114 -2.82 -1.51 7.44
C GLN A 114 -3.58 -2.52 6.58
N VAL A 115 -3.04 -2.88 5.42
CA VAL A 115 -3.53 -3.96 4.56
C VAL A 115 -3.58 -5.28 5.32
N ALA A 116 -2.46 -5.70 5.95
CA ALA A 116 -2.41 -6.95 6.71
C ALA A 116 -3.38 -6.94 7.90
N PHE A 117 -3.52 -5.82 8.60
CA PHE A 117 -4.47 -5.64 9.70
C PHE A 117 -5.93 -5.83 9.23
N LYS A 118 -6.32 -5.20 8.12
CA LYS A 118 -7.67 -5.35 7.52
C LYS A 118 -7.91 -6.81 7.08
N CYS A 119 -6.91 -7.47 6.51
CA CYS A 119 -6.96 -8.89 6.17
C CYS A 119 -7.15 -9.78 7.41
N CYS A 120 -6.53 -9.47 8.56
CA CYS A 120 -6.75 -10.22 9.80
C CYS A 120 -8.23 -10.21 10.21
N GLY A 121 -8.91 -9.06 10.12
CA GLY A 121 -10.34 -8.96 10.42
C GLY A 121 -11.21 -9.80 9.48
N ALA A 122 -10.92 -9.74 8.17
CA ALA A 122 -11.61 -10.55 7.17
C ALA A 122 -11.43 -12.06 7.40
N LEU A 123 -10.21 -12.49 7.65
CA LEU A 123 -9.88 -13.91 7.84
C LEU A 123 -10.36 -14.45 9.19
N ASP A 124 -10.40 -13.62 10.24
CA ASP A 124 -11.06 -13.99 11.50
C ASP A 124 -12.56 -14.20 11.30
N TYR A 125 -13.22 -13.28 10.58
CA TYR A 125 -14.64 -13.40 10.26
C TYR A 125 -14.92 -14.69 9.48
N ALA A 126 -14.15 -14.96 8.41
CA ALA A 126 -14.32 -16.17 7.61
C ALA A 126 -14.10 -17.45 8.46
N PHE A 127 -13.07 -17.46 9.30
CA PHE A 127 -12.78 -18.59 10.18
C PHE A 127 -13.92 -18.87 11.17
N ARG A 128 -14.53 -17.82 11.75
CA ARG A 128 -15.71 -17.96 12.62
C ARG A 128 -16.94 -18.50 11.88
N GLN A 129 -17.02 -18.31 10.56
CA GLN A 129 -18.02 -18.93 9.69
C GLN A 129 -17.64 -20.36 9.26
N GLY A 130 -16.55 -20.92 9.80
CA GLY A 130 -16.06 -22.27 9.49
C GLY A 130 -15.31 -22.36 8.17
N ILE A 131 -14.82 -21.24 7.64
CA ILE A 131 -14.17 -21.15 6.32
C ILE A 131 -12.69 -20.83 6.48
N ILE A 132 -11.85 -21.57 5.75
CA ILE A 132 -10.41 -21.31 5.60
C ILE A 132 -10.19 -21.06 4.11
N HIS A 133 -9.50 -19.97 3.77
CA HIS A 133 -9.31 -19.50 2.41
C HIS A 133 -8.36 -20.40 1.60
N ARG A 134 -7.21 -20.73 2.17
CA ARG A 134 -6.14 -21.64 1.67
C ARG A 134 -5.33 -21.18 0.47
N ASP A 135 -5.71 -20.09 -0.19
CA ASP A 135 -4.97 -19.51 -1.32
C ASP A 135 -4.76 -18.00 -1.13
N ILE A 136 -4.33 -17.59 0.07
CA ILE A 136 -3.99 -16.18 0.31
C ILE A 136 -2.66 -15.88 -0.38
N LYS A 137 -2.71 -14.92 -1.32
CA LYS A 137 -1.58 -14.42 -2.11
C LYS A 137 -1.93 -13.03 -2.68
N PRO A 138 -0.96 -12.25 -3.17
CA PRO A 138 -1.21 -10.88 -3.61
C PRO A 138 -2.26 -10.76 -4.72
N GLU A 139 -2.38 -11.75 -5.61
CA GLU A 139 -3.38 -11.74 -6.68
C GLU A 139 -4.84 -11.83 -6.20
N ASN A 140 -5.05 -12.38 -5.00
CA ASN A 140 -6.38 -12.59 -4.40
C ASN A 140 -6.73 -11.52 -3.36
N ILE A 141 -5.92 -10.45 -3.26
CA ILE A 141 -6.18 -9.31 -2.39
C ILE A 141 -6.22 -8.08 -3.27
N MET A 142 -7.43 -7.54 -3.45
CA MET A 142 -7.67 -6.32 -4.21
C MET A 142 -7.38 -5.11 -3.32
N LEU A 143 -6.74 -4.11 -3.90
CA LEU A 143 -6.44 -2.83 -3.29
C LEU A 143 -7.16 -1.73 -4.07
N SER A 144 -8.07 -1.05 -3.40
CA SER A 144 -8.72 0.17 -3.87
C SER A 144 -8.03 1.40 -3.27
N GLU A 145 -8.61 2.59 -3.49
CA GLU A 145 -8.09 3.85 -2.94
C GLU A 145 -7.93 3.80 -1.41
N ASP A 146 -6.94 4.53 -0.87
CA ASP A 146 -6.69 4.71 0.57
C ASP A 146 -6.57 3.43 1.41
N THR A 147 -5.88 2.41 0.88
CA THR A 147 -5.66 1.09 1.52
C THR A 147 -6.92 0.26 1.74
N ASP A 148 -8.05 0.60 1.13
CA ASP A 148 -9.23 -0.27 1.21
C ASP A 148 -8.95 -1.58 0.49
N VAL A 149 -9.12 -2.70 1.21
CA VAL A 149 -8.77 -4.02 0.69
C VAL A 149 -9.96 -4.94 0.71
N LYS A 150 -10.02 -5.82 -0.28
CA LYS A 150 -11.00 -6.92 -0.33
C LYS A 150 -10.32 -8.21 -0.74
N ILE A 151 -10.51 -9.24 0.07
CA ILE A 151 -10.07 -10.60 -0.25
C ILE A 151 -11.07 -11.22 -1.23
N THR A 152 -10.58 -11.80 -2.31
CA THR A 152 -11.35 -12.49 -3.36
C THR A 152 -11.00 -13.99 -3.39
N ASP A 153 -11.76 -14.78 -4.15
CA ASP A 153 -11.41 -16.19 -4.47
C ASP A 153 -11.34 -17.18 -3.28
N PHE A 154 -12.35 -17.15 -2.41
CA PHE A 154 -12.56 -18.16 -1.35
C PHE A 154 -12.83 -19.59 -1.88
N GLY A 155 -12.83 -19.80 -3.20
CA GLY A 155 -13.10 -21.09 -3.86
C GLY A 155 -11.93 -22.08 -3.91
N ALA A 156 -10.69 -21.64 -3.64
CA ALA A 156 -9.49 -22.50 -3.72
C ALA A 156 -9.33 -23.48 -2.54
N ALA A 157 -10.31 -23.50 -1.62
CA ALA A 157 -10.22 -24.14 -0.33
C ALA A 157 -10.05 -25.68 -0.32
N PHE A 158 -9.78 -26.42 -1.41
CA PHE A 158 -9.75 -27.91 -1.33
C PHE A 158 -8.79 -28.65 -2.29
N LEU A 159 -7.69 -28.03 -2.74
CA LEU A 159 -6.62 -28.78 -3.43
C LEU A 159 -5.83 -29.64 -2.43
N GLN A 160 -6.35 -30.80 -2.04
CA GLN A 160 -5.55 -31.91 -1.54
C GLN A 160 -5.71 -33.07 -2.50
N HIS A 161 -4.57 -33.49 -3.06
CA HIS A 161 -4.37 -34.62 -3.96
C HIS A 161 -4.66 -34.38 -5.44
N ARG A 162 -3.62 -33.94 -6.17
CA ARG A 162 -3.13 -34.69 -7.34
C ARG A 162 -1.66 -34.37 -7.59
N ASP A 163 -0.99 -35.37 -8.14
CA ASP A 163 0.45 -35.49 -8.33
C ASP A 163 1.12 -34.25 -8.94
N ALA A 164 2.36 -34.04 -8.53
CA ALA A 164 3.28 -32.97 -8.91
C ALA A 164 3.71 -32.97 -10.40
N THR A 165 2.84 -33.37 -11.33
CA THR A 165 3.17 -33.56 -12.75
C THR A 165 2.54 -32.53 -13.70
N GLN A 166 1.70 -31.60 -13.22
CA GLN A 166 1.42 -30.39 -14.01
C GLN A 166 2.49 -29.32 -13.73
N PRO A 167 2.87 -28.49 -14.73
CA PRO A 167 3.71 -27.33 -14.50
C PRO A 167 2.91 -26.32 -13.66
N VAL A 168 2.89 -26.52 -12.35
CA VAL A 168 2.46 -25.52 -11.39
C VAL A 168 3.41 -24.35 -11.59
N ASN A 169 2.88 -23.21 -12.04
CA ASN A 169 3.62 -21.95 -12.04
C ASN A 169 4.31 -21.83 -10.67
N ILE A 170 5.63 -21.67 -10.68
CA ILE A 170 6.49 -21.64 -9.48
C ILE A 170 6.01 -20.60 -8.45
N GLY A 171 5.13 -19.67 -8.85
CA GLY A 171 4.43 -18.70 -8.00
C GLY A 171 3.50 -19.29 -6.93
N SER A 172 2.55 -20.18 -7.27
CA SER A 172 1.49 -20.59 -6.31
C SER A 172 2.00 -21.34 -5.07
N PRO A 173 3.00 -22.25 -5.17
CA PRO A 173 3.53 -22.95 -4.01
C PRO A 173 4.31 -22.04 -3.05
N ALA A 174 4.76 -20.87 -3.51
CA ALA A 174 5.60 -19.99 -2.72
C ALA A 174 4.87 -19.34 -1.54
N TYR A 175 3.53 -19.31 -1.56
CA TYR A 175 2.68 -18.81 -0.48
C TYR A 175 2.10 -19.92 0.40
N MET A 176 2.24 -21.20 0.00
CA MET A 176 1.69 -22.31 0.75
C MET A 176 2.37 -22.47 2.11
N SER A 177 1.58 -22.78 3.12
CA SER A 177 2.07 -23.13 4.44
C SER A 177 2.74 -24.53 4.48
N PRO A 178 3.62 -24.81 5.45
CA PRO A 178 4.20 -26.12 5.65
C PRO A 178 3.16 -27.23 5.77
N GLU A 179 2.08 -26.99 6.51
CA GLU A 179 0.99 -27.97 6.69
C GLU A 179 0.21 -28.23 5.38
N GLN A 180 0.10 -27.25 4.49
CA GLN A 180 -0.48 -27.48 3.15
C GLN A 180 0.42 -28.37 2.29
N ILE A 181 1.73 -28.11 2.30
CA ILE A 181 2.70 -28.89 1.55
C ILE A 181 2.78 -30.33 2.06
N SER A 182 2.72 -30.51 3.38
CA SER A 182 2.76 -31.83 4.03
C SER A 182 1.43 -32.58 3.96
N GLY A 183 0.34 -31.94 3.51
CA GLY A 183 -0.99 -32.54 3.47
C GLY A 183 -1.61 -32.76 4.85
N GLU A 184 -1.22 -31.94 5.82
CA GLU A 184 -1.72 -31.99 7.19
C GLU A 184 -3.11 -31.33 7.33
N THR A 185 -3.68 -31.38 8.54
CA THR A 185 -4.98 -30.75 8.81
C THR A 185 -4.83 -29.24 8.81
N LEU A 186 -5.60 -28.57 7.96
CA LEU A 186 -5.55 -27.12 7.80
C LEU A 186 -6.43 -26.41 8.83
N THR A 187 -5.96 -25.27 9.34
CA THR A 187 -6.65 -24.45 10.35
C THR A 187 -6.52 -22.96 9.99
N HIS A 188 -7.00 -22.04 10.83
CA HIS A 188 -6.77 -20.60 10.63
C HIS A 188 -5.28 -20.23 10.54
N ASN A 189 -4.41 -21.01 11.19
CA ASN A 189 -2.96 -20.83 11.11
C ASN A 189 -2.42 -20.97 9.68
N THR A 190 -3.08 -21.75 8.83
CA THR A 190 -2.72 -21.92 7.43
C THR A 190 -2.79 -20.60 6.67
N ASP A 191 -3.93 -19.92 6.75
CA ASP A 191 -4.12 -18.60 6.14
C ASP A 191 -3.23 -17.53 6.79
N MET A 192 -2.98 -17.65 8.09
CA MET A 192 -2.08 -16.77 8.82
C MET A 192 -0.66 -16.82 8.26
N TYR A 193 -0.13 -18.02 7.99
CA TYR A 193 1.17 -18.17 7.35
C TYR A 193 1.17 -17.54 5.95
N CYS A 194 0.16 -17.82 5.14
CA CYS A 194 0.04 -17.26 3.80
C CYS A 194 0.01 -15.72 3.82
N LEU A 195 -0.74 -15.12 4.75
CA LEU A 195 -0.73 -13.66 4.96
C LEU A 195 0.65 -13.15 5.41
N GLY A 196 1.37 -13.92 6.24
CA GLY A 196 2.76 -13.63 6.61
C GLY A 196 3.70 -13.58 5.41
N VAL A 197 3.52 -14.48 4.43
CA VAL A 197 4.29 -14.46 3.18
C VAL A 197 3.97 -13.21 2.36
N VAL A 198 2.68 -12.85 2.25
CA VAL A 198 2.24 -11.63 1.57
C VAL A 198 2.84 -10.39 2.23
N LEU A 199 2.72 -10.26 3.55
CA LEU A 199 3.26 -9.13 4.29
C LEU A 199 4.78 -9.00 4.13
N TYR A 200 5.50 -10.13 4.20
CA TYR A 200 6.94 -10.16 3.94
C TYR A 200 7.29 -9.58 2.57
N GLU A 201 6.55 -9.99 1.54
CA GLU A 201 6.81 -9.56 0.17
C GLU A 201 6.46 -8.10 -0.07
N LEU A 202 5.37 -7.60 0.51
CA LEU A 202 5.00 -6.18 0.45
C LEU A 202 6.02 -5.26 1.13
N LEU A 203 6.69 -5.75 2.17
CA LEU A 203 7.71 -4.99 2.92
C LEU A 203 9.09 -5.00 2.26
N THR A 204 9.40 -6.01 1.45
CA THR A 204 10.77 -6.26 0.96
C THR A 204 10.88 -6.34 -0.56
N GLY A 205 9.76 -6.47 -1.27
CA GLY A 205 9.70 -6.74 -2.71
C GLY A 205 10.24 -8.12 -3.09
N LYS A 206 10.37 -9.03 -2.12
CA LYS A 206 10.88 -10.39 -2.30
C LYS A 206 10.10 -11.36 -1.45
N ARG A 207 9.86 -12.56 -1.97
CA ARG A 207 9.30 -13.66 -1.18
C ARG A 207 10.33 -14.18 -0.16
N PRO A 208 9.87 -14.69 1.01
CA PRO A 208 10.75 -15.25 2.04
C PRO A 208 11.55 -16.46 1.53
N PHE A 209 10.97 -17.23 0.59
CA PHE A 209 11.62 -18.39 -0.01
C PHE A 209 11.59 -18.30 -1.54
N VAL A 210 12.76 -18.43 -2.16
CA VAL A 210 12.94 -18.49 -3.62
C VAL A 210 13.89 -19.64 -3.95
N ALA A 211 13.59 -20.37 -5.02
CA ALA A 211 14.46 -21.44 -5.52
C ALA A 211 14.27 -21.66 -7.02
N ASP A 212 15.28 -22.25 -7.66
CA ASP A 212 15.29 -22.51 -9.11
C ASP A 212 14.35 -23.65 -9.54
N ASN A 213 13.83 -24.43 -8.59
CA ASN A 213 12.86 -25.48 -8.87
C ASN A 213 11.93 -25.74 -7.67
N ILE A 214 10.81 -26.40 -7.97
CA ILE A 214 9.73 -26.69 -7.02
C ILE A 214 10.19 -27.52 -5.81
N SER A 215 11.00 -28.56 -6.03
CA SER A 215 11.46 -29.45 -4.95
C SER A 215 12.35 -28.72 -3.95
N LYS A 216 13.24 -27.84 -4.45
CA LYS A 216 14.06 -26.96 -3.61
C LYS A 216 13.19 -25.95 -2.85
N LEU A 217 12.19 -25.36 -3.50
CA LEU A 217 11.26 -24.40 -2.87
C LEU A 217 10.49 -25.07 -1.72
N ILE A 218 9.92 -26.25 -1.96
CA ILE A 218 9.24 -27.07 -0.94
C ILE A 218 10.16 -27.33 0.25
N ARG A 219 11.41 -27.74 0.01
CA ARG A 219 12.39 -27.96 1.08
C ARG A 219 12.64 -26.70 1.91
N LYS A 220 12.75 -25.53 1.27
CA LYS A 220 12.91 -24.25 1.99
C LYS A 220 11.69 -23.92 2.84
N ILE A 221 10.50 -24.08 2.28
CA ILE A 221 9.25 -23.81 3.01
C ILE A 221 9.12 -24.71 4.24
N LEU A 222 9.47 -26.00 4.12
CA LEU A 222 9.37 -26.94 5.23
C LEU A 222 10.45 -26.77 6.32
N TYR A 223 11.68 -26.43 5.95
CA TYR A 223 12.84 -26.62 6.84
C TYR A 223 13.79 -25.43 6.99
N GLU A 224 13.65 -24.35 6.22
CA GLU A 224 14.54 -23.19 6.29
C GLU A 224 13.84 -21.98 6.91
N ASP A 225 14.50 -21.29 7.83
CA ASP A 225 14.00 -20.05 8.40
C ASP A 225 14.15 -18.89 7.41
N PRO A 226 13.13 -18.00 7.30
CA PRO A 226 13.22 -16.86 6.41
C PRO A 226 14.20 -15.81 6.96
N LEU A 227 14.85 -15.06 6.07
CA LEU A 227 15.67 -13.92 6.47
C LEU A 227 14.77 -12.83 7.10
N PRO A 228 15.18 -12.17 8.20
CA PRO A 228 14.39 -11.07 8.76
C PRO A 228 14.18 -9.94 7.73
N PRO A 229 12.96 -9.38 7.59
CA PRO A 229 12.68 -8.27 6.66
C PRO A 229 13.66 -7.10 6.75
N SER A 230 14.05 -6.70 7.97
CA SER A 230 15.01 -5.59 8.20
C SER A 230 16.39 -5.81 7.57
N ARG A 231 16.78 -7.07 7.30
CA ARG A 231 18.02 -7.40 6.59
C ARG A 231 17.95 -7.06 5.10
N LEU A 232 16.76 -7.04 4.52
CA LEU A 232 16.51 -6.69 3.12
C LEU A 232 16.15 -5.21 2.97
N THR A 233 15.41 -4.67 3.93
CA THR A 233 14.95 -3.29 3.97
C THR A 233 15.39 -2.64 5.30
N PRO A 234 16.61 -2.06 5.39
CA PRO A 234 17.18 -1.57 6.66
C PRO A 234 16.40 -0.45 7.36
N SER A 235 15.44 0.19 6.68
CA SER A 235 14.56 1.20 7.27
C SER A 235 13.43 0.59 8.12
N LEU A 236 13.19 -0.72 8.04
CA LEU A 236 12.16 -1.38 8.84
C LEU A 236 12.61 -1.55 10.31
N PRO A 237 11.70 -1.35 11.28
CA PRO A 237 12.00 -1.56 12.69
C PRO A 237 12.18 -3.05 13.01
N GLY A 238 13.09 -3.38 13.92
CA GLY A 238 13.40 -4.76 14.29
C GLY A 238 12.22 -5.48 14.94
N GLU A 239 11.30 -4.76 15.57
CA GLU A 239 10.04 -5.29 16.11
C GLU A 239 9.18 -5.92 15.01
N LEU A 240 9.21 -5.39 13.79
CA LEU A 240 8.45 -5.93 12.66
C LEU A 240 8.99 -7.28 12.21
N ASP A 241 10.30 -7.51 12.33
CA ASP A 241 10.88 -8.82 12.09
C ASP A 241 10.25 -9.86 13.00
N ARG A 242 10.06 -9.55 14.29
CA ARG A 242 9.47 -10.48 15.25
C ARG A 242 8.06 -10.89 14.82
N ILE A 243 7.21 -9.94 14.42
CA ILE A 243 5.84 -10.22 13.98
C ILE A 243 5.84 -11.12 12.74
N VAL A 244 6.60 -10.74 11.72
CA VAL A 244 6.64 -11.45 10.45
C VAL A 244 7.23 -12.85 10.63
N LEU A 245 8.33 -13.00 11.35
CA LEU A 245 8.98 -14.29 11.59
C LEU A 245 8.11 -15.22 12.44
N MET A 246 7.39 -14.70 13.45
CA MET A 246 6.45 -15.49 14.24
C MET A 246 5.26 -15.96 13.39
N THR A 247 4.74 -15.09 12.52
CA THR A 247 3.67 -15.45 11.56
C THR A 247 4.14 -16.53 10.57
N LEU A 248 5.42 -16.52 10.19
CA LEU A 248 6.06 -17.49 9.29
C LEU A 248 6.66 -18.71 10.01
N ALA A 249 6.37 -18.92 11.30
CA ALA A 249 6.86 -20.07 12.03
C ALA A 249 6.39 -21.38 11.38
N LYS A 250 7.27 -22.38 11.34
CA LYS A 250 7.00 -23.64 10.63
C LYS A 250 5.87 -24.42 11.28
N ALA A 251 5.93 -24.56 12.60
CA ALA A 251 4.89 -25.22 13.36
C ALA A 251 3.71 -24.27 13.59
N PRO A 252 2.47 -24.65 13.27
CA PRO A 252 1.29 -23.80 13.46
C PRO A 252 1.12 -23.26 14.88
N GLN A 253 1.50 -24.04 15.90
CA GLN A 253 1.40 -23.67 17.31
C GLN A 253 2.41 -22.59 17.75
N ASP A 254 3.46 -22.35 16.97
CA ASP A 254 4.48 -21.33 17.24
C ASP A 254 4.10 -19.97 16.63
N ARG A 255 2.99 -19.91 15.88
CA ARG A 255 2.41 -18.69 15.32
C ARG A 255 1.51 -18.00 16.36
N TYR A 256 0.88 -16.89 15.98
CA TYR A 256 -0.11 -16.22 16.83
C TYR A 256 -1.31 -17.13 17.10
N SER A 257 -1.81 -17.13 18.34
CA SER A 257 -2.88 -18.04 18.73
C SER A 257 -4.22 -17.72 18.05
N SER A 258 -4.44 -16.45 17.73
CA SER A 258 -5.62 -15.94 17.05
C SER A 258 -5.28 -14.81 16.07
N TRP A 259 -6.20 -14.55 15.13
CA TRP A 259 -6.13 -13.37 14.26
C TRP A 259 -6.14 -12.05 15.03
N ALA A 260 -6.83 -12.01 16.17
CA ALA A 260 -6.87 -10.83 17.03
C ALA A 260 -5.49 -10.52 17.62
N ASP A 261 -4.71 -11.53 18.01
CA ASP A 261 -3.35 -11.33 18.53
C ASP A 261 -2.40 -10.78 17.46
N LEU A 262 -2.49 -11.32 16.23
CA LEU A 262 -1.71 -10.81 15.10
C LEU A 262 -2.11 -9.36 14.76
N ALA A 263 -3.42 -9.09 14.69
CA ALA A 263 -3.93 -7.75 14.42
C ALA A 263 -3.48 -6.73 15.49
N LEU A 264 -3.49 -7.13 16.76
CA LEU A 264 -3.02 -6.29 17.87
C LEU A 264 -1.53 -5.98 17.74
N ALA A 265 -0.70 -7.00 17.45
CA ALA A 265 0.73 -6.81 17.24
C ALA A 265 1.01 -5.85 16.06
N LEU A 266 0.30 -6.02 14.94
CA LEU A 266 0.40 -5.12 13.78
C LEU A 266 0.00 -3.68 14.13
N ALA A 267 -1.11 -3.51 14.86
CA ALA A 267 -1.61 -2.20 15.28
C ALA A 267 -0.69 -1.49 16.29
N GLU A 268 0.03 -2.22 17.12
CA GLU A 268 1.06 -1.65 18.01
C GLU A 268 2.24 -1.09 17.23
N ILE A 269 2.74 -1.83 16.23
CA ILE A 269 3.82 -1.32 15.37
C ILE A 269 3.35 -0.11 14.56
N GLY A 270 2.17 -0.17 13.93
CA GLY A 270 1.65 0.97 13.16
C GLY A 270 1.55 2.25 14.00
N ARG A 271 1.16 2.14 15.27
CA ARG A 271 1.15 3.29 16.21
C ARG A 271 2.55 3.78 16.58
N LEU A 272 3.50 2.86 16.81
CA LEU A 272 4.89 3.21 17.10
C LEU A 272 5.55 3.91 15.91
N SER A 273 5.30 3.44 14.69
CA SER A 273 5.78 4.07 13.45
C SER A 273 5.20 5.47 13.26
N ALA A 274 3.89 5.64 13.46
CA ALA A 274 3.26 6.96 13.42
C ALA A 274 3.82 7.91 14.49
N HIS A 275 4.08 7.42 15.71
CA HIS A 275 4.72 8.22 16.77
C HIS A 275 6.17 8.56 16.44
N GLN A 276 6.93 7.61 15.91
CA GLN A 276 8.34 7.77 15.57
C GLN A 276 8.53 8.69 14.36
N GLN A 277 7.58 8.70 13.41
CA GLN A 277 7.53 9.62 12.28
C GLN A 277 6.92 10.98 12.62
N SER A 278 6.08 11.07 13.66
CA SER A 278 5.57 12.35 14.13
C SER A 278 6.73 13.22 14.65
N ILE A 279 6.77 14.46 14.19
CA ILE A 279 7.66 15.47 14.76
C ILE A 279 6.90 16.04 15.97
N PRO A 280 7.44 15.97 17.20
CA PRO A 280 6.76 16.49 18.38
C PRO A 280 6.39 17.95 18.20
N ASP A 281 5.22 18.35 18.67
CA ASP A 281 4.74 19.73 18.49
C ASP A 281 5.68 20.77 19.12
N SER A 282 6.40 20.42 20.19
CA SER A 282 7.46 21.26 20.76
C SER A 282 8.65 21.44 19.82
N GLU A 283 9.01 20.42 19.04
CA GLU A 283 10.06 20.48 18.01
C GLU A 283 9.58 21.30 16.81
N LYS A 284 8.33 21.09 16.36
CA LYS A 284 7.70 21.91 15.30
C LYS A 284 7.70 23.39 15.66
N TYR A 285 7.22 23.72 16.86
CA TYR A 285 7.19 25.07 17.40
C TYR A 285 8.60 25.69 17.48
N ALA A 286 9.56 24.96 18.05
CA ALA A 286 10.93 25.42 18.16
C ALA A 286 11.60 25.61 16.80
N ALA A 287 11.22 24.85 15.78
CA ALA A 287 11.71 24.99 14.43
C ALA A 287 11.15 26.26 13.76
N LEU A 288 9.84 26.51 13.84
CA LEU A 288 9.22 27.72 13.29
C LEU A 288 9.70 29.00 14.01
N LYS A 289 10.02 28.94 15.30
CA LYS A 289 10.62 30.08 16.02
C LYS A 289 12.04 30.42 15.57
N ARG A 290 12.79 29.49 14.97
CA ARG A 290 14.13 29.74 14.45
C ARG A 290 14.13 30.42 13.08
N VAL A 291 12.97 30.54 12.44
CA VAL A 291 12.84 31.17 11.13
C VAL A 291 12.93 32.67 11.28
N GLY A 292 13.96 33.26 10.66
CA GLY A 292 14.20 34.70 10.76
C GLY A 292 12.96 35.52 10.37
N MET A 293 12.26 35.14 9.29
CA MET A 293 11.05 35.88 8.86
C MET A 293 9.89 35.76 9.85
N LEU A 294 9.75 34.64 10.56
CA LEU A 294 8.65 34.41 11.49
C LEU A 294 8.92 34.98 12.89
N SER A 295 10.08 35.58 13.12
CA SER A 295 10.46 36.18 14.42
C SER A 295 9.50 37.24 14.94
N THR A 296 8.69 37.84 14.06
CA THR A 296 7.71 38.88 14.42
C THR A 296 6.34 38.33 14.81
N LEU A 297 6.08 37.04 14.62
CA LEU A 297 4.81 36.40 14.98
C LEU A 297 4.75 36.10 16.48
N SER A 298 3.56 36.28 17.05
CA SER A 298 3.25 35.88 18.42
C SER A 298 3.27 34.36 18.58
N ASP A 299 3.36 33.88 19.82
CA ASP A 299 3.39 32.44 20.11
C ASP A 299 2.10 31.74 19.64
N ALA A 300 0.94 32.40 19.75
CA ALA A 300 -0.33 31.89 19.26
C ALA A 300 -0.31 31.71 17.74
N GLU A 301 0.19 32.70 16.99
CA GLU A 301 0.30 32.62 15.54
C GLU A 301 1.31 31.54 15.09
N ILE A 302 2.41 31.37 15.82
CA ILE A 302 3.33 30.25 15.55
C ILE A 302 2.64 28.90 15.76
N TRP A 303 1.82 28.75 16.81
CA TRP A 303 1.06 27.52 17.05
C TRP A 303 0.02 27.26 15.96
N GLU A 304 -0.64 28.30 15.44
CA GLU A 304 -1.53 28.17 14.28
C GLU A 304 -0.76 27.64 13.06
N LEU A 305 0.44 28.17 12.78
CA LEU A 305 1.30 27.66 11.71
C LEU A 305 1.81 26.23 11.97
N VAL A 306 2.08 25.85 13.22
CA VAL A 306 2.42 24.45 13.55
C VAL A 306 1.31 23.50 13.11
N GLN A 307 0.05 23.89 13.32
CA GLN A 307 -1.13 23.08 12.98
C GLN A 307 -1.48 23.14 11.48
N ALA A 308 -1.29 24.29 10.83
CA ALA A 308 -1.55 24.45 9.40
C ALA A 308 -0.52 23.73 8.51
N GLY A 309 0.71 23.51 9.01
CA GLY A 309 1.77 22.88 8.24
C GLY A 309 1.68 21.35 8.23
N ARG A 310 1.89 20.74 7.06
CA ARG A 310 2.13 19.30 6.91
C ARG A 310 3.60 18.98 7.16
N TRP A 311 3.90 18.27 8.25
CA TRP A 311 5.27 18.03 8.69
C TRP A 311 5.79 16.67 8.21
N VAL A 312 6.94 16.68 7.53
CA VAL A 312 7.49 15.48 6.87
C VAL A 312 8.99 15.36 7.15
N ARG A 313 9.46 14.11 7.32
CA ARG A 313 10.89 13.79 7.29
C ARG A 313 11.24 13.23 5.91
N VAL A 314 12.30 13.76 5.29
CA VAL A 314 12.76 13.31 3.98
C VAL A 314 14.22 12.87 4.10
N HIS A 315 14.51 11.64 3.67
CA HIS A 315 15.87 11.10 3.68
C HIS A 315 16.76 11.77 2.64
N ALA A 316 18.07 11.81 2.90
CA ALA A 316 19.04 12.36 1.97
C ALA A 316 18.91 11.78 0.54
N ARG A 317 19.17 12.62 -0.47
CA ARG A 317 19.12 12.30 -1.92
C ARG A 317 17.72 12.04 -2.48
N ASN A 318 16.68 12.52 -1.82
CA ASN A 318 15.32 12.53 -2.36
C ASN A 318 14.95 13.90 -2.90
N VAL A 319 14.25 13.90 -4.04
CA VAL A 319 13.69 15.11 -4.68
C VAL A 319 12.42 15.51 -3.93
N ILE A 320 12.35 16.76 -3.49
CA ILE A 320 11.21 17.33 -2.76
C ILE A 320 10.32 18.13 -3.73
N VAL A 321 10.94 18.92 -4.61
CA VAL A 321 10.27 19.70 -5.65
C VAL A 321 11.02 19.45 -6.95
N ARG A 322 10.32 19.30 -8.06
CA ARG A 322 10.92 19.12 -9.38
C ARG A 322 10.62 20.31 -10.28
N GLU A 323 11.61 20.71 -11.07
CA GLU A 323 11.46 21.75 -12.09
C GLU A 323 10.37 21.35 -13.11
N ASN A 324 9.54 22.32 -13.50
CA ASN A 324 8.37 22.21 -14.38
C ASN A 324 7.13 21.52 -13.80
N ASP A 325 7.21 20.93 -12.61
CA ASP A 325 6.01 20.39 -11.96
C ASP A 325 5.06 21.54 -11.55
N PRO A 326 3.74 21.32 -11.56
CA PRO A 326 2.80 22.24 -10.93
C PRO A 326 2.98 22.23 -9.41
N GLY A 327 2.62 23.32 -8.74
CA GLY A 327 2.52 23.32 -7.28
C GLY A 327 2.41 24.69 -6.64
N GLU A 328 1.50 24.78 -5.68
CA GLU A 328 1.19 25.99 -4.91
C GLU A 328 1.75 25.97 -3.49
N SER A 329 2.32 24.85 -3.02
CA SER A 329 2.87 24.78 -1.67
C SER A 329 4.17 25.56 -1.51
N MET A 330 4.40 26.09 -0.32
CA MET A 330 5.72 26.53 0.14
C MET A 330 6.24 25.62 1.26
N PHE A 331 7.56 25.60 1.44
CA PHE A 331 8.21 24.68 2.35
C PHE A 331 9.13 25.42 3.29
N PHE A 332 9.02 25.11 4.57
CA PHE A 332 9.92 25.57 5.61
C PHE A 332 10.87 24.43 6.02
N LEU A 333 12.19 24.68 6.03
CA LEU A 333 13.20 23.71 6.38
C LEU A 333 13.54 23.79 7.88
N ALA A 334 13.03 22.85 8.67
CA ALA A 334 13.25 22.79 10.11
C ALA A 334 14.63 22.23 10.49
N LYS A 335 15.15 21.29 9.68
CA LYS A 335 16.45 20.63 9.89
C LYS A 335 17.03 20.16 8.56
N GLY A 336 18.36 20.12 8.50
CA GLY A 336 19.13 19.59 7.38
C GLY A 336 19.32 20.62 6.27
N ASP A 337 19.75 20.14 5.11
CA ASP A 337 20.17 20.97 3.98
C ASP A 337 19.59 20.41 2.68
N VAL A 338 19.16 21.31 1.81
CA VAL A 338 18.68 20.98 0.46
C VAL A 338 19.49 21.76 -0.57
N LYS A 339 19.73 21.17 -1.73
CA LYS A 339 20.29 21.87 -2.89
C LYS A 339 19.17 22.25 -3.85
N VAL A 340 19.31 23.44 -4.44
CA VAL A 340 18.42 23.95 -5.48
C VAL A 340 19.17 23.94 -6.80
N THR A 341 18.63 23.25 -7.79
CA THR A 341 19.22 23.12 -9.13
C THR A 341 18.22 23.56 -10.20
N GLN A 342 18.71 24.22 -11.26
CA GLN A 342 17.91 24.56 -12.44
C GLN A 342 18.67 24.11 -13.68
N ALA A 343 18.00 23.38 -14.58
CA ALA A 343 18.63 22.76 -15.75
C ALA A 343 19.92 21.97 -15.38
N GLY A 344 19.92 21.32 -14.22
CA GLY A 344 21.07 20.55 -13.68
C GLY A 344 22.20 21.39 -13.06
N ARG A 345 22.14 22.72 -13.10
CA ARG A 345 23.14 23.61 -12.49
C ARG A 345 22.75 23.96 -11.06
N LEU A 346 23.69 23.88 -10.12
CA LEU A 346 23.50 24.31 -8.73
C LEU A 346 23.31 25.82 -8.66
N LEU A 347 22.16 26.26 -8.15
CA LEU A 347 21.84 27.67 -7.91
C LEU A 347 22.15 28.08 -6.47
N ASN A 348 21.70 27.27 -5.51
CA ASN A 348 21.84 27.59 -4.09
C ASN A 348 21.80 26.32 -3.22
N VAL A 349 22.24 26.45 -1.97
CA VAL A 349 22.01 25.47 -0.90
C VAL A 349 21.21 26.19 0.18
N ILE A 350 20.12 25.57 0.62
CA ILE A 350 19.20 26.12 1.62
C ILE A 350 19.33 25.27 2.88
N GLY A 351 19.56 25.94 4.01
CA GLY A 351 19.79 25.31 5.31
C GLY A 351 18.60 25.44 6.25
N ALA A 352 18.70 24.77 7.40
CA ALA A 352 17.68 24.85 8.45
C ALA A 352 17.40 26.30 8.89
N GLY A 353 16.12 26.65 9.05
CA GLY A 353 15.67 28.02 9.36
C GLY A 353 15.31 28.85 8.14
N GLU A 354 15.43 28.29 6.93
CA GLU A 354 15.05 28.93 5.67
C GLU A 354 13.85 28.25 5.02
N PHE A 355 13.34 28.85 3.93
CA PHE A 355 12.19 28.35 3.17
C PHE A 355 12.45 28.39 1.67
N PHE A 356 11.66 27.62 0.92
CA PHE A 356 11.65 27.57 -0.54
C PHE A 356 10.24 27.28 -1.10
N GLY A 357 10.06 27.46 -2.41
CA GLY A 357 8.78 27.22 -3.08
C GLY A 357 7.79 28.39 -2.97
N GLU A 358 8.25 29.52 -2.42
CA GLU A 358 7.47 30.74 -2.21
C GLU A 358 6.87 31.30 -3.50
N MET A 359 7.54 31.12 -4.64
CA MET A 359 7.01 31.56 -5.93
C MET A 359 5.78 30.76 -6.38
N GLY A 360 5.74 29.46 -6.07
CA GLY A 360 4.58 28.63 -6.35
C GLY A 360 3.39 29.07 -5.50
N TYR A 361 3.63 29.36 -4.22
CA TYR A 361 2.63 29.89 -3.30
C TYR A 361 2.09 31.27 -3.72
N ILE A 362 2.97 32.22 -4.03
CA ILE A 362 2.57 33.59 -4.39
C ILE A 362 1.81 33.64 -5.73
N SER A 363 2.17 32.76 -6.67
CA SER A 363 1.47 32.67 -7.96
C SER A 363 0.21 31.82 -7.90
N GLY A 364 -0.15 31.23 -6.75
CA GLY A 364 -1.29 30.31 -6.66
C GLY A 364 -1.15 29.09 -7.58
N GLY A 365 0.09 28.67 -7.87
CA GLY A 365 0.36 27.59 -8.81
C GLY A 365 0.24 27.94 -10.30
N ASP A 366 -0.04 29.20 -10.66
CA ASP A 366 -0.15 29.64 -12.07
C ASP A 366 1.16 29.49 -12.84
N LEU A 367 2.30 29.49 -12.13
CA LEU A 367 3.61 29.28 -12.72
C LEU A 367 4.16 27.91 -12.30
N PRO A 368 4.74 27.15 -13.25
CA PRO A 368 5.41 25.91 -12.91
C PRO A 368 6.65 26.17 -12.03
N ARG A 369 7.05 25.15 -11.28
CA ARG A 369 8.24 25.19 -10.43
C ARG A 369 9.48 25.51 -11.27
N GLN A 370 10.22 26.55 -10.88
CA GLN A 370 11.36 27.07 -11.65
C GLN A 370 12.67 26.30 -11.44
N ALA A 371 12.72 25.45 -10.42
CA ALA A 371 13.92 24.72 -10.02
C ALA A 371 13.56 23.40 -9.33
N THR A 372 14.50 22.46 -9.35
CA THR A 372 14.44 21.22 -8.58
C THR A 372 15.08 21.45 -7.21
N VAL A 373 14.44 20.94 -6.16
CA VAL A 373 14.95 20.95 -4.79
C VAL A 373 15.15 19.50 -4.34
N GLU A 374 16.37 19.16 -3.94
CA GLU A 374 16.75 17.81 -3.52
C GLU A 374 17.45 17.86 -2.16
N SER A 375 17.07 16.96 -1.26
CA SER A 375 17.70 16.82 0.05
C SER A 375 19.16 16.36 -0.05
N MET A 376 20.06 17.04 0.65
CA MET A 376 21.47 16.65 0.77
C MET A 376 21.73 15.79 2.01
N THR A 377 21.00 16.08 3.09
CA THR A 377 21.01 15.37 4.37
C THR A 377 19.60 14.88 4.69
N ASP A 378 19.42 14.16 5.79
CA ASP A 378 18.07 13.89 6.30
C ASP A 378 17.45 15.22 6.77
N VAL A 379 16.35 15.59 6.15
CA VAL A 379 15.67 16.87 6.39
C VAL A 379 14.35 16.68 7.11
N VAL A 380 14.01 17.68 7.91
CA VAL A 380 12.66 17.86 8.48
C VAL A 380 12.10 19.12 7.86
N LEU A 381 10.92 19.04 7.26
CA LEU A 381 10.27 20.18 6.62
C LEU A 381 8.80 20.28 6.99
N ALA A 382 8.29 21.51 6.97
CA ALA A 382 6.87 21.82 7.04
C ALA A 382 6.43 22.33 5.68
N GLU A 383 5.48 21.64 5.05
CA GLU A 383 4.82 22.09 3.84
C GLU A 383 3.55 22.86 4.19
N PHE A 384 3.34 23.99 3.51
CA PHE A 384 2.18 24.83 3.65
C PHE A 384 1.52 25.00 2.29
N GLU A 385 0.34 24.42 2.14
CA GLU A 385 -0.55 24.68 1.00
C GLU A 385 -1.27 26.03 1.17
N ALA A 386 -1.68 26.64 0.06
CA ALA A 386 -2.38 27.92 0.10
C ALA A 386 -3.68 27.84 0.90
N ALA A 387 -4.49 26.80 0.65
CA ALA A 387 -5.74 26.58 1.37
C ALA A 387 -5.54 26.42 2.89
N ALA A 388 -4.48 25.71 3.32
CA ALA A 388 -4.21 25.50 4.74
C ALA A 388 -3.83 26.81 5.47
N LEU A 389 -3.13 27.72 4.79
CA LEU A 389 -2.79 29.04 5.34
C LEU A 389 -3.99 29.99 5.36
N ASP A 390 -4.96 29.83 4.45
CA ASP A 390 -6.20 30.60 4.41
C ASP A 390 -7.17 30.23 5.55
N GLU A 391 -7.07 29.02 6.09
CA GLU A 391 -7.84 28.56 7.25
C GLU A 391 -7.34 29.10 8.59
N THR A 392 -6.13 29.69 8.63
CA THR A 392 -5.60 30.32 9.84
C THR A 392 -6.39 31.58 10.23
N SER A 393 -6.21 32.06 11.46
CA SER A 393 -6.86 33.30 11.87
C SER A 393 -6.42 34.48 10.99
N LYS A 394 -7.31 35.45 10.78
CA LYS A 394 -7.00 36.66 10.00
C LYS A 394 -5.76 37.40 10.51
N SER A 395 -5.52 37.35 11.83
CA SER A 395 -4.30 37.92 12.42
C SER A 395 -3.07 37.14 11.97
N CYS A 396 -3.08 35.82 12.16
CA CYS A 396 -1.97 34.95 11.78
C CYS A 396 -1.64 35.08 10.29
N HIS A 397 -2.65 34.99 9.42
CA HIS A 397 -2.49 35.13 7.98
C HIS A 397 -1.89 36.50 7.61
N SER A 398 -2.38 37.59 8.19
CA SER A 398 -1.86 38.95 7.90
C SER A 398 -0.42 39.13 8.38
N SER A 399 -0.09 38.65 9.58
CA SER A 399 1.27 38.68 10.15
C SER A 399 2.24 37.86 9.30
N PHE A 400 1.83 36.66 8.89
CA PHE A 400 2.60 35.77 8.03
C PHE A 400 2.88 36.40 6.66
N MET A 401 1.86 36.91 5.98
CA MET A 401 2.02 37.56 4.67
C MET A 401 2.94 38.78 4.76
N ARG A 402 2.83 39.58 5.83
CA ARG A 402 3.73 40.71 6.06
C ARG A 402 5.19 40.27 6.25
N ALA A 403 5.41 39.20 7.01
CA ALA A 403 6.73 38.60 7.19
C ALA A 403 7.33 38.08 5.87
N LEU A 404 6.51 37.39 5.07
CA LEU A 404 6.91 36.86 3.77
C LEU A 404 7.31 37.99 2.80
N VAL A 405 6.47 39.02 2.66
CA VAL A 405 6.73 40.17 1.79
C VAL A 405 8.00 40.91 2.21
N ARG A 406 8.21 41.12 3.52
CA ARG A 406 9.45 41.75 4.01
C ARG A 406 10.68 40.90 3.65
N ASN A 407 10.62 39.58 3.85
CA ASN A 407 11.75 38.71 3.53
C ASN A 407 12.09 38.72 2.03
N LEU A 408 11.09 38.70 1.17
CA LEU A 408 11.26 38.79 -0.28
C LEU A 408 11.90 40.10 -0.70
N ALA A 409 11.47 41.22 -0.11
CA ALA A 409 12.05 42.53 -0.36
C ALA A 409 13.54 42.56 0.05
N ASP A 410 13.88 41.99 1.21
CA ASP A 410 15.27 41.89 1.68
C ASP A 410 16.13 41.02 0.74
N ARG A 411 15.60 39.88 0.28
CA ARG A 411 16.27 39.00 -0.69
C ARG A 411 16.50 39.69 -2.03
N LEU A 412 15.52 40.43 -2.53
CA LEU A 412 15.62 41.18 -3.78
C LEU A 412 16.69 42.28 -3.68
N ALA A 413 16.70 43.05 -2.58
CA ALA A 413 17.70 44.07 -2.34
C ALA A 413 19.13 43.48 -2.28
N LEU A 414 19.30 42.31 -1.64
CA LEU A 414 20.58 41.61 -1.61
C LEU A 414 21.02 41.10 -2.98
N ALA A 415 20.08 40.64 -3.82
CA ALA A 415 20.37 40.22 -5.18
C ALA A 415 20.83 41.41 -6.04
N ASP A 416 20.17 42.57 -5.93
CA ASP A 416 20.53 43.78 -6.67
C ASP A 416 21.95 44.27 -6.32
N VAL A 417 22.35 44.21 -5.04
CA VAL A 417 23.71 44.54 -4.60
C VAL A 417 24.74 43.58 -5.17
N ARG A 418 24.43 42.26 -5.23
CA ARG A 418 25.33 41.25 -5.80
C ARG A 418 25.51 41.41 -7.30
N ILE A 419 24.44 41.73 -8.03
CA ILE A 419 24.48 41.99 -9.48
C ILE A 419 25.30 43.26 -9.74
N SER A 420 25.08 44.32 -8.97
CA SER A 420 25.83 45.57 -9.09
C SER A 420 27.33 45.39 -8.85
N ALA A 421 27.72 44.53 -7.88
CA ALA A 421 29.11 44.23 -7.56
C ALA A 421 29.82 43.31 -8.58
N GLN A 422 29.10 42.68 -9.52
CA GLN A 422 29.68 41.86 -10.59
C GLN A 422 29.89 42.63 -11.91
N VAL A 423 29.29 43.82 -12.03
CA VAL A 423 29.34 44.66 -13.23
C VAL A 423 30.37 45.81 -13.08
N SER A 424 30.87 46.03 -11.87
CA SER A 424 32.01 46.91 -11.53
C SER A 424 33.28 46.10 -11.29
#